data_AF-A0A257GZ15-F1
#
_entry.id   AF-A0A257GZ15-F1
#
_cell.length_a   1.000
_cell.length_b   1.000
_cell.length_c   1.000
_cell.angle_alpha   90.00
_cell.angle_beta   90.00
_cell.angle_gamma   90.00
#
_symmetry.space_group_name_H-M   'P 1'
#
loop_
_entity.id
_entity.type
_entity.pdbx_description
1 polymer ?
#
loop_
_entity_poly.entity_id
_entity_poly.type
_entity_poly.pdbx_seq_one_letter_code
_entity_poly.pdbx_strand_id
1 'polypeptide(L)'
;LSADQAQRLEWALKWAALAELNVDRVAATYVSSDPVVGALFKERFATTQKQTNEIQALLESAAADDTDKALLKDVSNARAVVIAEGTKAGELKQAGDIQATQKHVTDVLMPSTSRYIESLNAFAKRQVSRMAELNAERDAQRSRNALFVAVAAKILVKSLQSTLQIAVSFSESIAKGDLTRQVHTERGDELGDVLRALGSMNESLSGVIRSVREGTDSITVASSEIADGNQDLSVRTEQTANHLQQSASALSGLTESVQHNAQAASHANQLAVSAAQVAQRGGAVVTEVVARMKGINDSSRKIADIISVIDGIAFQTNILALNAAVEAARAGEQGRGFAVVASEVRSLAGRSAEAAREIKSLITASVEQVEAGTDLVSNAGKTMEEIVAAVGQVSAVIAEITSSTAEQSHGIAQVNQTVGQLDQMTQQNAAMVEQAAAAASSLKDQADRLSEVVSTFQVTGTGLRALGMR
;
A
#
# COMPACT_ATOMS: atom_id res chain seq x y z
N LEU A 1 -0.47 -81.36 11.18
CA LEU A 1 -0.25 -82.81 11.35
C LEU A 1 1.21 -83.07 10.98
N SER A 2 2.02 -83.69 11.84
CA SER A 2 3.21 -84.34 11.29
C SER A 2 2.68 -85.47 10.42
N ALA A 3 3.09 -85.52 9.15
CA ALA A 3 2.67 -86.60 8.23
C ALA A 3 2.91 -87.99 8.85
N ASP A 4 3.91 -88.06 9.72
CA ASP A 4 4.33 -89.19 10.54
C ASP A 4 3.23 -89.73 11.50
N GLN A 5 2.46 -88.89 12.21
CA GLN A 5 1.42 -89.39 13.14
C GLN A 5 0.23 -90.03 12.40
N ALA A 6 -0.14 -89.48 11.24
CA ALA A 6 -1.22 -90.05 10.42
C ALA A 6 -0.82 -91.41 9.84
N GLN A 7 0.43 -91.55 9.39
CA GLN A 7 0.99 -92.81 8.88
C GLN A 7 1.02 -93.90 9.96
N ARG A 8 1.42 -93.57 11.19
CA ARG A 8 1.42 -94.53 12.31
C ARG A 8 0.03 -95.07 12.64
N LEU A 9 -0.98 -94.19 12.64
CA LEU A 9 -2.38 -94.62 12.84
C LEU A 9 -2.84 -95.55 11.71
N GLU A 10 -2.53 -95.20 10.46
CA GLU A 10 -2.87 -96.03 9.29
C GLU A 10 -2.22 -97.43 9.40
N TRP A 11 -0.93 -97.49 9.73
CA TRP A 11 -0.22 -98.75 9.94
C TRP A 11 -0.78 -99.56 11.10
N ALA A 12 -1.10 -98.94 12.24
CA ALA A 12 -1.68 -99.62 13.40
C ALA A 12 -3.03 -100.29 13.06
N LEU A 13 -3.92 -99.55 12.38
CA LEU A 13 -5.22 -100.08 11.94
C LEU A 13 -5.06 -101.19 10.89
N LYS A 14 -4.13 -101.01 9.94
CA LYS A 14 -3.83 -102.01 8.92
C LYS A 14 -3.26 -103.29 9.53
N TRP A 15 -2.40 -103.19 10.55
CA TRP A 15 -1.89 -104.36 11.28
C TRP A 15 -3.01 -105.12 11.98
N ALA A 16 -3.87 -104.42 12.72
CA ALA A 16 -5.02 -105.02 13.38
C ALA A 16 -5.89 -105.82 12.41
N ALA A 17 -6.27 -105.21 11.27
CA ALA A 17 -7.09 -105.86 10.25
C ALA A 17 -6.42 -107.09 9.61
N LEU A 18 -5.11 -107.01 9.31
CA LEU A 18 -4.37 -108.13 8.72
C LEU A 18 -4.15 -109.27 9.73
N ALA A 19 -3.97 -108.93 11.01
CA ALA A 19 -3.82 -109.91 12.09
C ALA A 19 -5.12 -110.69 12.32
N GLU A 20 -6.25 -110.00 12.43
CA GLU A 20 -7.58 -110.62 12.60
C GLU A 20 -7.88 -111.59 11.46
N LEU A 21 -7.65 -111.15 10.22
CA LEU A 21 -7.81 -111.97 9.02
C LEU A 21 -6.94 -113.24 9.04
N ASN A 22 -5.71 -113.15 9.55
CA ASN A 22 -4.80 -114.30 9.59
C ASN A 22 -5.11 -115.26 10.73
N VAL A 23 -5.49 -114.74 11.90
CA VAL A 23 -5.94 -115.54 13.04
C VAL A 23 -7.11 -116.44 12.63
N ASP A 24 -8.12 -115.88 11.97
CA ASP A 24 -9.30 -116.63 11.54
C ASP A 24 -8.97 -117.70 10.50
N ARG A 25 -8.07 -117.39 9.55
CA ARG A 25 -7.58 -118.38 8.56
C ARG A 25 -6.85 -119.53 9.22
N VAL A 26 -6.02 -119.24 10.23
CA VAL A 26 -5.27 -120.27 10.97
C VAL A 26 -6.24 -121.16 11.75
N ALA A 27 -7.20 -120.57 12.47
CA ALA A 27 -8.23 -121.32 13.18
C ALA A 27 -9.06 -122.22 12.23
N ALA A 28 -9.54 -121.65 11.11
CA ALA A 28 -10.30 -122.39 10.10
C ALA A 28 -9.49 -123.53 9.47
N THR A 29 -8.18 -123.31 9.23
CA THR A 29 -7.28 -124.33 8.69
C THR A 29 -7.13 -125.50 9.65
N TYR A 30 -7.07 -125.26 10.96
CA TYR A 30 -6.88 -126.36 11.92
C TYR A 30 -8.17 -127.12 12.23
N VAL A 31 -9.32 -126.44 12.31
CA VAL A 31 -10.62 -127.08 12.57
C VAL A 31 -11.15 -127.85 11.35
N SER A 32 -10.82 -127.44 10.12
CA SER A 32 -11.30 -128.13 8.91
C SER A 32 -10.67 -129.51 8.74
N SER A 33 -11.50 -130.53 8.46
CA SER A 33 -11.06 -131.86 8.03
C SER A 33 -10.75 -131.94 6.52
N ASP A 34 -11.15 -130.93 5.74
CA ASP A 34 -10.94 -130.88 4.29
C ASP A 34 -9.53 -130.34 3.96
N PRO A 35 -8.67 -131.12 3.28
CA PRO A 35 -7.32 -130.69 2.88
C PRO A 35 -7.32 -129.48 1.93
N VAL A 36 -8.43 -129.21 1.22
CA VAL A 36 -8.56 -128.05 0.33
C VAL A 36 -8.49 -126.73 1.10
N VAL A 37 -9.00 -126.68 2.35
CA VAL A 37 -9.02 -125.45 3.15
C VAL A 37 -7.60 -124.98 3.51
N GLY A 38 -6.72 -125.92 3.87
CA GLY A 38 -5.32 -125.60 4.16
C GLY A 38 -4.57 -125.13 2.91
N ALA A 39 -4.82 -125.76 1.75
CA ALA A 39 -4.23 -125.33 0.48
C ALA A 39 -4.71 -123.93 0.06
N LEU A 40 -6.00 -123.64 0.22
CA LEU A 40 -6.62 -122.35 -0.11
C LEU A 40 -6.00 -121.18 0.66
N PHE A 41 -5.71 -121.38 1.95
CA PHE A 41 -5.19 -120.32 2.80
C PHE A 41 -3.67 -120.21 2.86
N LYS A 42 -2.92 -121.23 2.41
CA LYS A 42 -1.45 -121.25 2.49
C LYS A 42 -0.79 -120.01 1.88
N GLU A 43 -1.13 -119.67 0.64
CA GLU A 43 -0.55 -118.51 -0.05
C GLU A 43 -1.02 -117.19 0.57
N ARG A 44 -2.32 -117.08 0.88
CA ARG A 44 -2.91 -115.87 1.50
C ARG A 44 -2.32 -115.59 2.87
N PHE A 45 -2.10 -116.62 3.67
CA PHE A 45 -1.44 -116.52 4.97
C PHE A 45 -0.01 -116.01 4.82
N ALA A 46 0.77 -116.56 3.88
CA ALA A 46 2.14 -116.11 3.62
C ALA A 46 2.21 -114.64 3.18
N THR A 47 1.30 -114.20 2.29
CA THR A 47 1.20 -112.79 1.87
C THR A 47 0.88 -111.88 3.04
N THR A 48 -0.16 -112.19 3.80
CA THR A 48 -0.57 -111.35 4.95
C THR A 48 0.49 -111.39 6.06
N GLN A 49 1.15 -112.52 6.28
CA GLN A 49 2.24 -112.62 7.26
C GLN A 49 3.41 -111.70 6.89
N LYS A 50 3.83 -111.68 5.61
CA LYS A 50 4.85 -110.76 5.11
C LYS A 50 4.45 -109.30 5.36
N GLN A 51 3.21 -108.92 5.03
CA GLN A 51 2.70 -107.57 5.26
C GLN A 51 2.68 -107.21 6.75
N THR A 52 2.26 -108.13 7.63
CA THR A 52 2.28 -107.89 9.08
C THR A 52 3.69 -107.72 9.63
N ASN A 53 4.69 -108.44 9.09
CA ASN A 53 6.09 -108.27 9.48
C ASN A 53 6.64 -106.90 9.06
N GLU A 54 6.33 -106.46 7.83
CA GLU A 54 6.73 -105.15 7.33
C GLU A 54 6.10 -104.02 8.16
N ILE A 55 4.79 -104.11 8.44
CA ILE A 55 4.08 -103.11 9.25
C ILE A 55 4.60 -103.10 10.69
N GLN A 56 4.86 -104.28 11.27
CA GLN A 56 5.46 -104.39 12.60
C GLN A 56 6.79 -103.63 12.67
N ALA A 57 7.70 -103.87 11.71
CA ALA A 57 9.00 -103.20 11.68
C ALA A 57 8.86 -101.68 11.51
N LEU A 58 7.93 -101.23 10.65
CA LEU A 58 7.65 -99.81 10.47
C LEU A 58 7.16 -99.17 11.76
N LEU A 59 6.21 -99.79 12.45
CA LEU A 59 5.67 -99.28 13.71
C LEU A 59 6.69 -99.30 14.86
N GLU A 60 7.53 -100.33 14.95
CA GLU A 60 8.61 -100.41 15.93
C GLU A 60 9.65 -99.31 15.70
N SER A 61 10.00 -99.01 14.45
CA SER A 61 10.92 -97.91 14.11
C SER A 61 10.29 -96.53 14.33
N ALA A 62 8.97 -96.43 14.19
CA ALA A 62 8.21 -95.19 14.29
C ALA A 62 7.44 -95.08 15.62
N ALA A 63 7.92 -95.69 16.70
CA ALA A 63 7.29 -95.52 18.02
C ALA A 63 7.42 -94.06 18.50
N ALA A 64 6.32 -93.43 18.94
CA ALA A 64 6.34 -92.00 19.32
C ALA A 64 6.97 -91.74 20.68
N ASP A 65 6.70 -92.63 21.62
CA ASP A 65 7.07 -92.47 23.01
C ASP A 65 7.27 -93.86 23.65
N ASP A 66 7.61 -93.88 24.93
CA ASP A 66 7.83 -95.14 25.65
C ASP A 66 6.54 -95.96 25.85
N THR A 67 5.36 -95.33 25.75
CA THR A 67 4.06 -96.03 25.81
C THR A 67 3.82 -96.79 24.51
N ASP A 68 4.11 -96.18 23.35
CA ASP A 68 4.06 -96.83 22.05
C ASP A 68 4.99 -98.03 22.00
N LYS A 69 6.23 -97.88 22.47
CA LYS A 69 7.19 -99.00 22.55
C LYS A 69 6.68 -100.13 23.45
N ALA A 70 6.08 -99.80 24.60
CA ALA A 70 5.55 -100.79 25.53
C ALA A 70 4.36 -101.56 24.92
N LEU A 71 3.44 -100.86 24.25
CA LEU A 71 2.30 -101.46 23.56
C LEU A 71 2.73 -102.32 22.37
N LEU A 72 3.70 -101.86 21.57
CA LEU A 72 4.26 -102.66 20.47
C LEU A 72 4.99 -103.91 20.96
N LYS A 73 5.69 -103.80 22.10
CA LYS A 73 6.29 -104.96 22.77
C LYS A 73 5.23 -105.96 23.24
N ASP A 74 4.12 -105.48 23.81
CA ASP A 74 2.98 -106.32 24.20
C ASP A 74 2.34 -107.03 23.00
N VAL A 75 2.15 -106.30 21.89
CA VAL A 75 1.71 -106.84 20.60
C VAL A 75 2.65 -107.94 20.11
N SER A 76 3.97 -107.68 20.13
CA SER A 76 4.99 -108.65 19.69
C SER A 76 5.00 -109.91 20.57
N ASN A 77 4.87 -109.76 21.89
CA ASN A 77 4.77 -110.88 22.83
C ASN A 77 3.50 -111.72 22.58
N ALA A 78 2.34 -111.08 22.46
CA ALA A 78 1.08 -111.77 22.19
C ALA A 78 1.11 -112.49 20.83
N ARG A 79 1.72 -111.88 19.81
CA ARG A 79 1.95 -112.49 18.51
C ARG A 79 2.83 -113.75 18.60
N ALA A 80 3.91 -113.70 19.39
CA ALA A 80 4.79 -114.83 19.59
C ALA A 80 4.08 -116.03 20.21
N VAL A 81 3.17 -115.79 21.17
CA VAL A 81 2.31 -116.83 21.76
C VAL A 81 1.41 -117.44 20.69
N VAL A 82 0.71 -116.63 19.89
CA VAL A 82 -0.15 -117.13 18.80
C VAL A 82 0.63 -117.99 17.80
N ILE A 83 1.85 -117.61 17.44
CA ILE A 83 2.71 -118.39 16.54
C ILE A 83 3.10 -119.73 17.17
N ALA A 84 3.50 -119.73 18.45
CA ALA A 84 3.87 -120.94 19.18
C ALA A 84 2.69 -121.91 19.29
N GLU A 85 1.52 -121.42 19.72
CA GLU A 85 0.31 -122.22 19.86
C GLU A 85 -0.25 -122.70 18.52
N GLY A 86 -0.12 -121.86 17.48
CA GLY A 86 -0.47 -122.23 16.11
C GLY A 86 0.44 -123.33 15.56
N THR A 87 1.73 -123.32 15.90
CA THR A 87 2.68 -124.39 15.56
C THR A 87 2.28 -125.69 16.25
N LYS A 88 1.92 -125.62 17.54
CA LYS A 88 1.49 -126.78 18.31
C LYS A 88 0.21 -127.41 17.78
N ALA A 89 -0.76 -126.59 17.39
CA ALA A 89 -1.97 -127.06 16.71
C ALA A 89 -1.66 -127.79 15.39
N GLY A 90 -0.66 -127.31 14.64
CA GLY A 90 -0.19 -127.96 13.41
C GLY A 90 0.45 -129.33 13.65
N GLU A 91 1.26 -129.47 14.71
CA GLU A 91 1.86 -130.75 15.11
C GLU A 91 0.78 -131.79 15.49
N LEU A 92 -0.20 -131.40 16.30
CA LEU A 92 -1.31 -132.27 16.71
C LEU A 92 -2.13 -132.74 15.50
N LYS A 93 -2.35 -131.84 14.53
CA LYS A 93 -3.06 -132.16 13.29
C LYS A 93 -2.29 -133.14 12.42
N GLN A 94 -0.97 -132.98 12.30
CA GLN A 94 -0.11 -133.91 11.55
C GLN A 94 -0.01 -135.29 12.21
N ALA A 95 -0.08 -135.36 13.54
CA ALA A 95 -0.12 -136.60 14.29
C ALA A 95 -1.45 -137.38 14.14
N GLY A 96 -2.45 -136.80 13.48
CA GLY A 96 -3.76 -137.42 13.24
C GLY A 96 -4.72 -137.37 14.43
N ASP A 97 -4.37 -136.67 15.51
CA ASP A 97 -5.20 -136.53 16.71
C ASP A 97 -6.18 -135.35 16.56
N ILE A 98 -7.31 -135.63 15.90
CA ILE A 98 -8.35 -134.63 15.60
C ILE A 98 -8.94 -134.06 16.89
N GLN A 99 -9.13 -134.89 17.93
CA GLN A 99 -9.76 -134.46 19.18
C GLN A 99 -8.82 -133.55 19.99
N ALA A 100 -7.54 -133.90 20.09
CA ALA A 100 -6.55 -133.04 20.74
C ALA A 100 -6.33 -131.73 19.96
N THR A 101 -6.34 -131.77 18.62
CA THR A 101 -6.23 -130.57 17.78
C THR A 101 -7.40 -129.61 18.03
N GLN A 102 -8.64 -130.12 18.02
CA GLN A 102 -9.82 -129.27 18.22
C GLN A 102 -9.84 -128.66 19.63
N LYS A 103 -9.44 -129.44 20.65
CA LYS A 103 -9.33 -128.95 22.03
C LYS A 103 -8.25 -127.88 22.16
N HIS A 104 -7.05 -128.09 21.59
CA HIS A 104 -5.97 -127.10 21.62
C HIS A 104 -6.35 -125.80 20.89
N VAL A 105 -7.03 -125.93 19.75
CA VAL A 105 -7.51 -124.75 19.02
C VAL A 105 -8.52 -123.96 19.84
N THR A 106 -9.48 -124.64 20.48
CA THR A 106 -10.58 -123.98 21.20
C THR A 106 -10.12 -123.42 22.55
N ASP A 107 -9.36 -124.20 23.33
CA ASP A 107 -9.00 -123.86 24.71
C ASP A 107 -7.74 -123.00 24.82
N VAL A 108 -6.87 -122.99 23.79
CA VAL A 108 -5.56 -122.32 23.86
C VAL A 108 -5.35 -121.34 22.70
N LEU A 109 -5.42 -121.82 21.45
CA LEU A 109 -5.12 -120.97 20.30
C LEU A 109 -6.12 -119.82 20.17
N MET A 110 -7.43 -120.07 20.21
CA MET A 110 -8.45 -119.03 20.12
C MET A 110 -8.29 -117.96 21.22
N PRO A 111 -8.18 -118.31 22.52
CA PRO A 111 -7.89 -117.33 23.56
C PRO A 111 -6.59 -116.53 23.33
N SER A 112 -5.51 -117.18 22.89
CA SER A 112 -4.23 -116.49 22.59
C SER A 112 -4.38 -115.48 21.45
N THR A 113 -5.21 -115.81 20.46
CA THR A 113 -5.48 -114.93 19.33
C THR A 113 -6.34 -113.73 19.73
N SER A 114 -7.35 -113.92 20.58
CA SER A 114 -8.12 -112.81 21.16
C SER A 114 -7.22 -111.83 21.92
N ARG A 115 -6.25 -112.33 22.71
CA ARG A 115 -5.28 -111.49 23.43
C ARG A 115 -4.35 -110.71 22.50
N TYR A 116 -3.99 -111.28 21.36
CA TYR A 116 -3.19 -110.61 20.33
C TYR A 116 -3.99 -109.51 19.61
N ILE A 117 -5.26 -109.77 19.27
CA ILE A 117 -6.12 -108.73 18.70
C ILE A 117 -6.39 -107.61 19.72
N GLU A 118 -6.55 -107.95 20.99
CA GLU A 118 -6.72 -106.96 22.07
C GLU A 118 -5.50 -106.02 22.21
N SER A 119 -4.27 -106.54 22.14
CA SER A 119 -3.07 -105.67 22.18
C SER A 119 -2.95 -104.77 20.96
N LEU A 120 -3.29 -105.28 19.77
CA LEU A 120 -3.32 -104.47 18.55
C LEU A 120 -4.36 -103.34 18.64
N ASN A 121 -5.54 -103.64 19.17
CA ASN A 121 -6.59 -102.66 19.39
C ASN A 121 -6.19 -101.62 20.45
N ALA A 122 -5.50 -102.03 21.52
CA ALA A 122 -4.96 -101.11 22.51
C ALA A 122 -3.95 -100.12 21.90
N PHE A 123 -3.06 -100.61 21.04
CA PHE A 123 -2.11 -99.76 20.31
C PHE A 123 -2.81 -98.83 19.31
N ALA A 124 -3.74 -99.33 18.50
CA ALA A 124 -4.51 -98.50 17.57
C ALA A 124 -5.30 -97.40 18.30
N LYS A 125 -5.93 -97.74 19.43
CA LYS A 125 -6.64 -96.78 20.29
C LYS A 125 -5.72 -95.69 20.81
N ARG A 126 -4.48 -96.02 21.21
CA ARG A 126 -3.47 -95.03 21.61
C ARG A 126 -3.15 -94.05 20.47
N GLN A 127 -2.95 -94.56 19.25
CA GLN A 127 -2.68 -93.70 18.09
C GLN A 127 -3.85 -92.75 17.78
N VAL A 128 -5.10 -93.22 17.92
CA VAL A 128 -6.30 -92.37 17.79
C VAL A 128 -6.34 -91.28 18.87
N SER A 129 -6.15 -91.64 20.15
CA SER A 129 -6.16 -90.65 21.24
C SER A 129 -5.07 -89.59 21.06
N ARG A 130 -3.87 -89.99 20.64
CA ARG A 130 -2.76 -89.07 20.39
C ARG A 130 -3.06 -88.08 19.26
N MET A 131 -3.72 -88.54 18.20
CA MET A 131 -4.15 -87.67 17.10
C MET A 131 -5.17 -86.63 17.56
N ALA A 132 -6.08 -86.98 18.47
CA ALA A 132 -7.06 -86.05 19.04
C ALA A 132 -6.41 -84.98 19.92
N GLU A 133 -5.46 -85.35 20.79
CA GLU A 133 -4.72 -84.42 21.66
C GLU A 133 -3.98 -83.34 20.85
N LEU A 134 -3.23 -83.75 19.82
CA LEU A 134 -2.44 -82.83 18.98
C LEU A 134 -3.31 -81.85 18.17
N ASN A 135 -4.53 -82.25 17.80
CA ASN A 135 -5.46 -81.35 17.12
C ASN A 135 -6.04 -80.31 18.09
N ALA A 136 -6.40 -80.70 19.32
CA ALA A 136 -6.93 -79.80 20.34
C ALA A 136 -5.94 -78.68 20.73
N GLU A 137 -4.65 -79.00 20.88
CA GLU A 137 -3.61 -78.01 21.20
C GLU A 137 -3.45 -76.94 20.09
N ARG A 138 -3.54 -77.35 18.82
CA ARG A 138 -3.41 -76.44 17.67
C ARG A 138 -4.59 -75.48 17.54
N ASP A 139 -5.81 -75.94 17.81
CA ASP A 139 -7.00 -75.09 17.76
C ASP A 139 -7.03 -74.08 18.92
N ALA A 140 -6.53 -74.47 20.10
CA ALA A 140 -6.30 -73.54 21.21
C ALA A 140 -5.24 -72.47 20.87
N GLN A 141 -4.17 -72.84 20.15
CA GLN A 141 -3.14 -71.89 19.73
C GLN A 141 -3.65 -70.92 18.65
N ARG A 142 -4.44 -71.41 17.69
CA ARG A 142 -5.08 -70.59 16.65
C ARG A 142 -6.07 -69.58 17.24
N SER A 143 -6.91 -70.00 18.20
CA SER A 143 -7.89 -69.10 18.83
C SER A 143 -7.22 -68.01 19.65
N ARG A 144 -6.13 -68.31 20.37
CA ARG A 144 -5.31 -67.29 21.07
C ARG A 144 -4.69 -66.28 20.12
N ASN A 145 -4.12 -66.72 19.01
CA ASN A 145 -3.53 -65.82 18.01
C ASN A 145 -4.61 -64.94 17.36
N ALA A 146 -5.78 -65.50 17.04
CA ALA A 146 -6.90 -64.74 16.50
C ALA A 146 -7.40 -63.67 17.47
N LEU A 147 -7.50 -63.98 18.77
CA LEU A 147 -7.88 -63.01 19.80
C LEU A 147 -6.84 -61.89 19.93
N PHE A 148 -5.55 -62.22 19.91
CA PHE A 148 -4.48 -61.22 19.98
C PHE A 148 -4.53 -60.26 18.79
N VAL A 149 -4.72 -60.79 17.57
CA VAL A 149 -4.90 -59.97 16.35
C VAL A 149 -6.15 -59.09 16.45
N ALA A 150 -7.28 -59.63 16.93
CA ALA A 150 -8.51 -58.86 17.09
C ALA A 150 -8.38 -57.72 18.12
N VAL A 151 -7.70 -57.96 19.24
CA VAL A 151 -7.44 -56.94 20.26
C VAL A 151 -6.46 -55.87 19.73
N ALA A 152 -5.37 -56.29 19.09
CA ALA A 152 -4.41 -55.36 18.47
C ALA A 152 -5.08 -54.50 17.40
N ALA A 153 -5.91 -55.09 16.53
CA ALA A 153 -6.70 -54.37 15.53
C ALA A 153 -7.67 -53.37 16.18
N LYS A 154 -8.37 -53.77 17.25
CA LYS A 154 -9.28 -52.86 17.98
C LYS A 154 -8.56 -51.69 18.62
N ILE A 155 -7.37 -51.91 19.20
CA ILE A 155 -6.55 -50.84 19.79
C ILE A 155 -6.07 -49.88 18.70
N LEU A 156 -5.57 -50.39 17.58
CA LEU A 156 -5.15 -49.58 16.43
C LEU A 156 -6.29 -48.75 15.85
N VAL A 157 -7.45 -49.37 15.60
CA VAL A 157 -8.65 -48.67 15.09
C VAL A 157 -9.10 -47.59 16.06
N LYS A 158 -9.15 -47.87 17.36
CA LYS A 158 -9.55 -46.87 18.37
C LYS A 158 -8.55 -45.70 18.45
N SER A 159 -7.25 -45.99 18.34
CA SER A 159 -6.19 -44.97 18.30
C SER A 159 -6.30 -44.08 17.05
N LEU A 160 -6.50 -44.69 15.87
CA LEU A 160 -6.74 -44.01 14.61
C LEU A 160 -7.99 -43.12 14.67
N GLN A 161 -9.12 -43.68 15.11
CA GLN A 161 -10.39 -42.95 15.22
C GLN A 161 -10.29 -41.75 16.16
N SER A 162 -9.67 -41.93 17.34
CA SER A 162 -9.52 -40.84 18.30
C SER A 162 -8.66 -39.71 17.76
N THR A 163 -7.52 -40.02 17.12
CA THR A 163 -6.64 -38.98 16.55
C THR A 163 -7.27 -38.28 15.35
N LEU A 164 -7.99 -39.01 14.48
CA LEU A 164 -8.73 -38.41 13.38
C LEU A 164 -9.86 -37.49 13.87
N GLN A 165 -10.56 -37.87 14.95
CA GLN A 165 -11.56 -36.99 15.56
C GLN A 165 -10.96 -35.69 16.09
N ILE A 166 -9.76 -35.73 16.69
CA ILE A 166 -9.04 -34.52 17.11
C ILE A 166 -8.73 -33.65 15.89
N ALA A 167 -8.16 -34.24 14.83
CA ALA A 167 -7.83 -33.51 13.60
C ALA A 167 -9.07 -32.86 12.94
N VAL A 168 -10.19 -33.59 12.88
CA VAL A 168 -11.48 -33.07 12.37
C VAL A 168 -11.99 -31.92 13.25
N SER A 169 -12.06 -32.12 14.57
CA SER A 169 -12.54 -31.07 15.48
C SER A 169 -11.68 -29.80 15.46
N PHE A 170 -10.36 -29.95 15.28
CA PHE A 170 -9.43 -28.84 15.13
C PHE A 170 -9.66 -28.12 13.81
N SER A 171 -9.81 -28.86 12.71
CA SER A 171 -10.13 -28.30 11.38
C SER A 171 -11.48 -27.59 11.37
N GLU A 172 -12.51 -28.13 12.03
CA GLU A 172 -13.81 -27.48 12.21
C GLU A 172 -13.73 -26.18 13.03
N SER A 173 -12.80 -26.11 14.00
CA SER A 173 -12.56 -24.90 14.78
C SER A 173 -11.97 -23.80 13.87
N ILE A 174 -10.95 -24.15 13.07
CA ILE A 174 -10.36 -23.25 12.06
C ILE A 174 -11.42 -22.78 11.06
N ALA A 175 -12.27 -23.68 10.55
CA ALA A 175 -13.31 -23.35 9.59
C ALA A 175 -14.39 -22.40 10.17
N LYS A 176 -14.61 -22.43 11.49
CA LYS A 176 -15.49 -21.49 12.22
C LYS A 176 -14.78 -20.19 12.61
N GLY A 177 -13.51 -20.03 12.26
CA GLY A 177 -12.70 -18.87 12.60
C GLY A 177 -12.04 -18.92 13.98
N ASP A 178 -12.16 -20.00 14.74
CA ASP A 178 -11.46 -20.15 16.03
C ASP A 178 -10.01 -20.62 15.81
N LEU A 179 -9.10 -19.64 15.72
CA LEU A 179 -7.65 -19.86 15.60
C LEU A 179 -6.95 -19.81 16.97
N THR A 180 -7.70 -19.72 18.07
CA THR A 180 -7.13 -19.59 19.43
C THR A 180 -6.57 -20.90 19.96
N ARG A 181 -7.05 -22.02 19.40
CA ARG A 181 -6.70 -23.38 19.82
C ARG A 181 -5.29 -23.75 19.40
N GLN A 182 -4.62 -24.50 20.27
CA GLN A 182 -3.31 -25.08 19.99
C GLN A 182 -3.42 -26.60 20.00
N VAL A 183 -2.87 -27.24 18.96
CA VAL A 183 -2.80 -28.69 18.88
C VAL A 183 -1.49 -29.16 19.52
N HIS A 184 -1.60 -29.97 20.56
CA HIS A 184 -0.45 -30.60 21.22
C HIS A 184 -0.50 -32.10 20.95
N THR A 185 0.59 -32.65 20.44
CA THR A 185 0.73 -34.10 20.19
C THR A 185 2.13 -34.56 20.57
N GLU A 186 2.20 -35.62 21.37
CA GLU A 186 3.45 -36.32 21.70
C GLU A 186 3.73 -37.47 20.73
N ARG A 187 2.85 -37.69 19.73
CA ARG A 187 2.99 -38.80 18.77
C ARG A 187 4.11 -38.53 17.78
N GLY A 188 4.96 -39.54 17.57
CA GLY A 188 6.05 -39.52 16.58
C GLY A 188 5.73 -40.22 15.25
N ASP A 189 4.46 -40.56 15.01
CA ASP A 189 4.00 -41.23 13.78
C ASP A 189 3.36 -40.25 12.78
N GLU A 190 2.92 -40.76 11.64
CA GLU A 190 2.33 -39.98 10.54
C GLU A 190 1.07 -39.22 10.98
N LEU A 191 0.32 -39.75 11.95
CA LEU A 191 -0.83 -39.04 12.53
C LEU A 191 -0.39 -37.85 13.38
N GLY A 192 0.72 -37.99 14.10
CA GLY A 192 1.40 -36.88 14.77
C GLY A 192 1.86 -35.80 13.78
N ASP A 193 2.39 -36.19 12.62
CA ASP A 193 2.79 -35.25 11.57
C ASP A 193 1.59 -34.47 11.01
N VAL A 194 0.46 -35.13 10.78
CA VAL A 194 -0.78 -34.45 10.35
C VAL A 194 -1.24 -33.42 11.38
N LEU A 195 -1.24 -33.77 12.67
CA LEU A 195 -1.61 -32.83 13.72
C LEU A 195 -0.62 -31.66 13.80
N ARG A 196 0.70 -31.91 13.70
CA ARG A 196 1.71 -30.84 13.66
C ARG A 196 1.51 -29.90 12.46
N ALA A 197 1.26 -30.45 11.27
CA ALA A 197 1.00 -29.67 10.06
C ALA A 197 -0.26 -28.79 10.20
N LEU A 198 -1.33 -29.32 10.79
CA LEU A 198 -2.53 -28.53 11.12
C LEU A 198 -2.20 -27.40 12.12
N GLY A 199 -1.36 -27.68 13.12
CA GLY A 199 -0.89 -26.67 14.08
C GLY A 199 -0.12 -25.53 13.39
N SER A 200 0.84 -25.86 12.53
CA SER A 200 1.60 -24.88 11.75
C SER A 200 0.72 -24.08 10.78
N MET A 201 -0.30 -24.71 10.20
CA MET A 201 -1.31 -24.03 9.37
C MET A 201 -2.11 -23.02 10.20
N ASN A 202 -2.58 -23.40 11.39
CA ASN A 202 -3.30 -22.51 12.29
C ASN A 202 -2.45 -21.30 12.74
N GLU A 203 -1.18 -21.55 13.07
CA GLU A 203 -0.23 -20.49 13.45
C GLU A 203 0.02 -19.51 12.30
N SER A 204 0.21 -20.03 11.07
CA SER A 204 0.38 -19.21 9.87
C SER A 204 -0.86 -18.37 9.56
N LEU A 205 -2.06 -18.96 9.62
CA LEU A 205 -3.33 -18.24 9.44
C LEU A 205 -3.52 -17.17 10.52
N SER A 206 -3.25 -17.50 11.79
CA SER A 206 -3.31 -16.55 12.91
C SER A 206 -2.35 -15.37 12.71
N GLY A 207 -1.14 -15.63 12.20
CA GLY A 207 -0.17 -14.61 11.81
C GLY A 207 -0.71 -13.68 10.73
N VAL A 208 -1.24 -14.23 9.63
CA VAL A 208 -1.84 -13.45 8.54
C VAL A 208 -3.00 -12.59 9.04
N ILE A 209 -3.92 -13.16 9.81
CA ILE A 209 -5.07 -12.45 10.38
C ILE A 209 -4.61 -11.29 11.29
N ARG A 210 -3.57 -11.50 12.11
CA ARG A 210 -2.99 -10.43 12.95
C ARG A 210 -2.40 -9.31 12.09
N SER A 211 -1.60 -9.62 11.09
CA SER A 211 -1.01 -8.62 10.19
C SER A 211 -2.05 -7.85 9.39
N VAL A 212 -3.12 -8.51 8.94
CA VAL A 212 -4.24 -7.82 8.28
C VAL A 212 -4.93 -6.88 9.27
N ARG A 213 -5.19 -7.30 10.51
CA ARG A 213 -5.80 -6.45 11.54
C ARG A 213 -4.96 -5.20 11.81
N GLU A 214 -3.66 -5.37 12.03
CA GLU A 214 -2.72 -4.27 12.27
C GLU A 214 -2.65 -3.30 11.07
N GLY A 215 -2.60 -3.83 9.85
CA GLY A 215 -2.64 -3.03 8.63
C GLY A 215 -3.94 -2.26 8.46
N THR A 216 -5.06 -2.88 8.82
CA THR A 216 -6.40 -2.27 8.72
C THR A 216 -6.55 -1.13 9.74
N ASP A 217 -6.15 -1.34 10.99
CA ASP A 217 -6.12 -0.30 12.03
C ASP A 217 -5.24 0.88 11.60
N SER A 218 -4.10 0.60 10.98
CA SER A 218 -3.19 1.63 10.45
C SER A 218 -3.84 2.44 9.32
N ILE A 219 -4.57 1.79 8.40
CA ILE A 219 -5.32 2.48 7.32
C ILE A 219 -6.42 3.36 7.92
N THR A 220 -7.14 2.88 8.94
CA THR A 220 -8.20 3.67 9.60
C THR A 220 -7.63 4.93 10.25
N VAL A 221 -6.50 4.83 10.95
CA VAL A 221 -5.81 5.99 11.54
C VAL A 221 -5.33 6.95 10.45
N ALA A 222 -4.59 6.46 9.44
CA ALA A 222 -4.07 7.28 8.35
C ALA A 222 -5.18 7.98 7.56
N SER A 223 -6.31 7.29 7.30
CA SER A 223 -7.45 7.88 6.61
C SER A 223 -8.12 8.98 7.44
N SER A 224 -8.17 8.84 8.78
CA SER A 224 -8.65 9.88 9.67
C SER A 224 -7.73 11.11 9.66
N GLU A 225 -6.41 10.90 9.72
CA GLU A 225 -5.43 11.98 9.63
C GLU A 225 -5.52 12.73 8.29
N ILE A 226 -5.72 12.00 7.18
CA ILE A 226 -5.95 12.61 5.86
C ILE A 226 -7.25 13.43 5.86
N ALA A 227 -8.32 12.92 6.46
CA ALA A 227 -9.60 13.65 6.54
C ALA A 227 -9.46 14.95 7.34
N ASP A 228 -8.81 14.90 8.51
CA ASP A 228 -8.55 16.08 9.34
C ASP A 228 -7.63 17.07 8.61
N GLY A 229 -6.58 16.58 7.95
CA GLY A 229 -5.67 17.39 7.12
C GLY A 229 -6.37 18.06 5.94
N ASN A 230 -7.30 17.36 5.28
CA ASN A 230 -8.12 17.93 4.21
C ASN A 230 -9.09 18.98 4.73
N GLN A 231 -9.64 18.81 5.93
CA GLN A 231 -10.50 19.82 6.55
C GLN A 231 -9.72 21.11 6.83
N ASP A 232 -8.50 21.02 7.36
CA ASP A 232 -7.61 22.18 7.53
C ASP A 232 -7.28 22.83 6.17
N LEU A 233 -6.94 22.02 5.18
CA LEU A 233 -6.66 22.50 3.82
C LEU A 233 -7.87 23.19 3.20
N SER A 234 -9.08 22.69 3.44
CA SER A 234 -10.34 23.33 3.01
C SER A 234 -10.49 24.72 3.59
N VAL A 235 -10.34 24.85 4.92
CA VAL A 235 -10.44 26.14 5.63
C VAL A 235 -9.41 27.14 5.10
N ARG A 236 -8.16 26.69 4.89
CA ARG A 236 -7.10 27.54 4.35
C ARG A 236 -7.34 27.93 2.89
N THR A 237 -7.93 27.04 2.10
CA THR A 237 -8.30 27.31 0.70
C THR A 237 -9.42 28.36 0.64
N GLU A 238 -10.45 28.25 1.49
CA GLU A 238 -11.50 29.26 1.62
C GLU A 238 -10.96 30.63 2.09
N GLN A 239 -10.06 30.64 3.08
CA GLN A 239 -9.39 31.87 3.52
C GLN A 239 -8.57 32.50 2.40
N THR A 240 -7.83 31.69 1.63
CA THR A 240 -7.05 32.14 0.48
C THR A 240 -7.95 32.73 -0.60
N ALA A 241 -9.09 32.10 -0.91
CA ALA A 241 -10.08 32.63 -1.83
C ALA A 241 -10.60 34.01 -1.37
N ASN A 242 -10.92 34.16 -0.08
CA ASN A 242 -11.33 35.45 0.47
C ASN A 242 -10.25 36.52 0.37
N HIS A 243 -8.98 36.18 0.64
CA HIS A 243 -7.85 37.11 0.48
C HIS A 243 -7.58 37.47 -0.98
N LEU A 244 -7.76 36.54 -1.92
CA LEU A 244 -7.68 36.80 -3.36
C LEU A 244 -8.80 37.75 -3.81
N GLN A 245 -10.03 37.56 -3.33
CA GLN A 245 -11.16 38.45 -3.61
C GLN A 245 -10.86 39.89 -3.14
N GLN A 246 -10.34 40.05 -1.92
CA GLN A 246 -9.96 41.36 -1.37
C GLN A 246 -8.81 41.98 -2.18
N SER A 247 -7.82 41.17 -2.56
CA SER A 247 -6.67 41.61 -3.35
C SER A 247 -7.09 42.03 -4.77
N ALA A 248 -7.99 41.29 -5.42
CA ALA A 248 -8.57 41.65 -6.71
C ALA A 248 -9.35 42.98 -6.62
N SER A 249 -10.14 43.18 -5.57
CA SER A 249 -10.84 44.45 -5.33
C SER A 249 -9.86 45.61 -5.12
N ALA A 250 -8.79 45.41 -4.34
CA ALA A 250 -7.76 46.42 -4.12
C ALA A 250 -7.00 46.76 -5.41
N LEU A 251 -6.68 45.75 -6.23
CA LEU A 251 -6.05 45.94 -7.53
C LEU A 251 -6.97 46.68 -8.51
N SER A 252 -8.28 46.42 -8.49
CA SER A 252 -9.24 47.19 -9.28
C SER A 252 -9.22 48.67 -8.91
N GLY A 253 -9.25 48.98 -7.60
CA GLY A 253 -9.18 50.36 -7.12
C GLY A 253 -7.82 51.05 -7.43
N LEU A 254 -6.72 50.30 -7.35
CA LEU A 254 -5.40 50.78 -7.76
C LEU A 254 -5.33 51.05 -9.26
N THR A 255 -5.89 50.15 -10.09
CA THR A 255 -5.96 50.32 -11.55
C THR A 255 -6.71 51.60 -11.91
N GLU A 256 -7.86 51.83 -11.26
CA GLU A 256 -8.66 53.04 -11.45
C GLU A 256 -7.89 54.30 -11.03
N SER A 257 -7.20 54.26 -9.88
CA SER A 257 -6.39 55.39 -9.39
C SER A 257 -5.22 55.72 -10.32
N VAL A 258 -4.52 54.71 -10.85
CA VAL A 258 -3.43 54.88 -11.82
C VAL A 258 -3.97 55.43 -13.14
N GLN A 259 -5.11 54.94 -13.61
CA GLN A 259 -5.77 55.46 -14.81
C GLN A 259 -6.17 56.94 -14.65
N HIS A 260 -6.72 57.30 -13.49
CA HIS A 260 -7.06 58.68 -13.14
C HIS A 260 -5.81 59.57 -13.07
N ASN A 261 -4.72 59.09 -12.47
CA ASN A 261 -3.44 59.81 -12.42
C ASN A 261 -2.87 60.06 -13.83
N ALA A 262 -2.96 59.08 -14.73
CA ALA A 262 -2.52 59.24 -16.12
C ALA A 262 -3.31 60.34 -16.84
N GLN A 263 -4.64 60.36 -16.65
CA GLN A 263 -5.51 61.40 -17.21
C GLN A 263 -5.20 62.78 -16.62
N ALA A 264 -5.01 62.86 -15.29
CA ALA A 264 -4.68 64.09 -14.60
C ALA A 264 -3.31 64.64 -15.04
N ALA A 265 -2.30 63.78 -15.21
CA ALA A 265 -0.99 64.16 -15.73
C ALA A 265 -1.09 64.68 -17.18
N SER A 266 -1.83 63.98 -18.05
CA SER A 266 -2.08 64.45 -19.42
C SER A 266 -2.78 65.82 -19.45
N HIS A 267 -3.77 66.03 -18.58
CA HIS A 267 -4.48 67.30 -18.47
C HIS A 267 -3.56 68.42 -17.96
N ALA A 268 -2.76 68.15 -16.92
CA ALA A 268 -1.78 69.09 -16.38
C ALA A 268 -0.73 69.48 -17.43
N ASN A 269 -0.27 68.54 -18.26
CA ASN A 269 0.65 68.81 -19.35
C ASN A 269 0.06 69.80 -20.37
N GLN A 270 -1.22 69.63 -20.73
CA GLN A 270 -1.92 70.54 -21.63
C GLN A 270 -2.04 71.96 -21.05
N LEU A 271 -2.34 72.08 -19.75
CA LEU A 271 -2.35 73.38 -19.07
C LEU A 271 -0.97 74.03 -19.05
N ALA A 272 0.08 73.27 -18.76
CA ALA A 272 1.45 73.76 -18.75
C ALA A 272 1.85 74.29 -20.13
N VAL A 273 1.59 73.53 -21.21
CA VAL A 273 1.85 73.98 -22.58
C VAL A 273 1.09 75.26 -22.91
N SER A 274 -0.19 75.35 -22.54
CA SER A 274 -1.01 76.56 -22.75
C SER A 274 -0.45 77.76 -21.98
N ALA A 275 -0.06 77.58 -20.72
CA ALA A 275 0.54 78.63 -19.88
C ALA A 275 1.88 79.11 -20.47
N ALA A 276 2.73 78.20 -20.96
CA ALA A 276 3.97 78.55 -21.63
C ALA A 276 3.73 79.40 -22.89
N GLN A 277 2.72 79.05 -23.70
CA GLN A 277 2.34 79.84 -24.89
C GLN A 277 1.82 81.23 -24.52
N VAL A 278 1.06 81.36 -23.42
CA VAL A 278 0.61 82.67 -22.92
C VAL A 278 1.79 83.51 -22.47
N ALA A 279 2.72 82.94 -21.69
CA ALA A 279 3.91 83.62 -21.21
C ALA A 279 4.84 84.05 -22.37
N GLN A 280 5.03 83.20 -23.38
CA GLN A 280 5.78 83.55 -24.60
C GLN A 280 5.16 84.73 -25.36
N ARG A 281 3.83 84.72 -25.55
CA ARG A 281 3.14 85.87 -26.16
C ARG A 281 3.25 87.12 -25.31
N GLY A 282 3.16 87.00 -23.98
CA GLY A 282 3.37 88.10 -23.05
C GLY A 282 4.77 88.70 -23.18
N GLY A 283 5.81 87.86 -23.23
CA GLY A 283 7.20 88.28 -23.46
C GLY A 283 7.41 89.01 -24.79
N ALA A 284 6.77 88.55 -25.87
CA ALA A 284 6.81 89.21 -27.16
C ALA A 284 6.18 90.61 -27.13
N VAL A 285 5.02 90.77 -26.48
CA VAL A 285 4.38 92.09 -26.28
C VAL A 285 5.27 93.01 -25.45
N VAL A 286 5.88 92.50 -24.38
CA VAL A 286 6.80 93.27 -23.54
C VAL A 286 8.01 93.75 -24.36
N THR A 287 8.58 92.89 -25.20
CA THR A 287 9.69 93.25 -26.10
C THR A 287 9.29 94.37 -27.07
N GLU A 288 8.07 94.31 -27.63
CA GLU A 288 7.54 95.38 -28.47
C GLU A 288 7.40 96.70 -27.69
N VAL A 289 6.88 96.66 -26.46
CA VAL A 289 6.75 97.86 -25.60
C VAL A 289 8.11 98.48 -25.28
N VAL A 290 9.12 97.68 -24.95
CA VAL A 290 10.50 98.18 -24.73
C VAL A 290 11.03 98.89 -25.98
N ALA A 291 10.83 98.30 -27.16
CA ALA A 291 11.26 98.91 -28.42
C ALA A 291 10.55 100.26 -28.69
N ARG A 292 9.26 100.36 -28.36
CA ARG A 292 8.50 101.63 -28.47
C ARG A 292 8.96 102.67 -27.46
N MET A 293 9.19 102.29 -26.20
CA MET A 293 9.71 103.19 -25.17
C MET A 293 11.08 103.74 -25.53
N LYS A 294 11.97 102.91 -26.09
CA LYS A 294 13.26 103.36 -26.63
C LYS A 294 13.08 104.40 -27.75
N GLY A 295 12.16 104.15 -28.68
CA GLY A 295 11.83 105.13 -29.72
C GLY A 295 11.27 106.46 -29.19
N ILE A 296 10.48 106.41 -28.11
CA ILE A 296 9.99 107.61 -27.41
C ILE A 296 11.16 108.34 -26.74
N ASN A 297 12.06 107.64 -26.03
CA ASN A 297 13.23 108.24 -25.39
C ASN A 297 14.13 108.94 -26.43
N ASP A 298 14.44 108.28 -27.54
CA ASP A 298 15.23 108.84 -28.64
C ASP A 298 14.56 110.10 -29.24
N SER A 299 13.22 110.07 -29.41
CA SER A 299 12.45 111.22 -29.90
C SER A 299 12.45 112.39 -28.91
N SER A 300 12.29 112.12 -27.62
CA SER A 300 12.33 113.14 -26.55
C SER A 300 13.70 113.80 -26.43
N ARG A 301 14.80 113.04 -26.53
CA ARG A 301 16.16 113.58 -26.57
C ARG A 301 16.36 114.53 -27.77
N LYS A 302 15.87 114.13 -28.95
CA LYS A 302 15.91 114.99 -30.13
C LYS A 302 15.11 116.28 -29.96
N ILE A 303 13.96 116.23 -29.27
CA ILE A 303 13.21 117.44 -28.91
C ILE A 303 14.02 118.32 -27.95
N ALA A 304 14.67 117.75 -26.93
CA ALA A 304 15.50 118.50 -25.99
C ALA A 304 16.65 119.26 -26.67
N ASP A 305 17.26 118.63 -27.69
CA ASP A 305 18.29 119.26 -28.53
C ASP A 305 17.72 120.44 -29.33
N ILE A 306 16.56 120.25 -29.98
CA ILE A 306 15.87 121.32 -30.75
C ILE A 306 15.51 122.50 -29.83
N ILE A 307 14.98 122.23 -28.64
CA ILE A 307 14.62 123.27 -27.67
C ILE A 307 15.86 124.02 -27.17
N SER A 308 16.99 123.33 -27.01
CA SER A 308 18.27 123.97 -26.66
C SER A 308 18.76 124.92 -27.77
N VAL A 309 18.53 124.56 -29.05
CA VAL A 309 18.78 125.48 -30.18
C VAL A 309 17.84 126.68 -30.15
N ILE A 310 16.54 126.48 -29.84
CA ILE A 310 15.56 127.57 -29.73
C ILE A 310 15.90 128.54 -28.60
N ASP A 311 16.30 128.06 -27.41
CA ASP A 311 16.78 128.92 -26.31
C ASP A 311 18.03 129.72 -26.75
N GLY A 312 18.93 129.08 -27.51
CA GLY A 312 20.08 129.76 -28.13
C GLY A 312 19.69 130.87 -29.11
N ILE A 313 18.70 130.64 -29.97
CA ILE A 313 18.16 131.65 -30.91
C ILE A 313 17.49 132.79 -30.13
N ALA A 314 16.71 132.48 -29.09
CA ALA A 314 16.07 133.48 -28.24
C ALA A 314 17.12 134.36 -27.54
N PHE A 315 18.20 133.76 -27.02
CA PHE A 315 19.32 134.49 -26.44
C PHE A 315 20.02 135.40 -27.47
N GLN A 316 20.33 134.89 -28.66
CA GLN A 316 20.92 135.68 -29.76
C GLN A 316 20.01 136.86 -30.15
N THR A 317 18.70 136.62 -30.23
CA THR A 317 17.69 137.66 -30.54
C THR A 317 17.62 138.72 -29.45
N ASN A 318 17.69 138.32 -28.17
CA ASN A 318 17.75 139.24 -27.03
C ASN A 318 19.00 140.13 -27.06
N ILE A 319 20.17 139.58 -27.45
CA ILE A 319 21.40 140.37 -27.61
C ILE A 319 21.30 141.33 -28.82
N LEU A 320 20.78 140.86 -29.96
CA LEU A 320 20.54 141.69 -31.13
C LEU A 320 19.59 142.86 -30.82
N ALA A 321 18.50 142.58 -30.10
CA ALA A 321 17.52 143.58 -29.68
C ALA A 321 18.11 144.59 -28.69
N LEU A 322 18.96 144.13 -27.75
CA LEU A 322 19.70 145.02 -26.86
C LEU A 322 20.64 145.95 -27.65
N ASN A 323 21.42 145.39 -28.59
CA ASN A 323 22.30 146.18 -29.44
C ASN A 323 21.52 147.23 -30.26
N ALA A 324 20.37 146.84 -30.81
CA ALA A 324 19.48 147.74 -31.54
C ALA A 324 18.89 148.85 -30.63
N ALA A 325 18.51 148.52 -29.39
CA ALA A 325 18.03 149.50 -28.41
C ALA A 325 19.13 150.52 -28.02
N VAL A 326 20.37 150.06 -27.87
CA VAL A 326 21.53 150.92 -27.61
C VAL A 326 21.79 151.87 -28.78
N GLU A 327 21.79 151.37 -30.01
CA GLU A 327 22.00 152.21 -31.21
C GLU A 327 20.83 153.18 -31.43
N ALA A 328 19.60 152.77 -31.14
CA ALA A 328 18.42 153.63 -31.16
C ALA A 328 18.51 154.77 -30.11
N ALA A 329 19.00 154.49 -28.91
CA ALA A 329 19.27 155.51 -27.90
C ALA A 329 20.37 156.49 -28.33
N ARG A 330 21.38 156.00 -29.07
CA ARG A 330 22.47 156.80 -29.63
C ARG A 330 22.01 157.77 -30.72
N ALA A 331 20.96 157.42 -31.47
CA ALA A 331 20.35 158.26 -32.51
C ALA A 331 19.39 159.36 -31.99
N GLY A 332 19.18 159.47 -30.67
CA GLY A 332 18.37 160.52 -30.05
C GLY A 332 16.88 160.46 -30.46
N GLU A 333 16.26 161.61 -30.74
CA GLU A 333 14.82 161.69 -31.08
C GLU A 333 14.45 160.91 -32.36
N GLN A 334 15.38 160.77 -33.33
CA GLN A 334 15.15 160.03 -34.57
C GLN A 334 15.09 158.51 -34.36
N GLY A 335 15.62 158.01 -33.23
CA GLY A 335 15.66 156.59 -32.89
C GLY A 335 14.48 156.10 -32.06
N ARG A 336 13.55 156.96 -31.61
CA ARG A 336 12.48 156.58 -30.66
C ARG A 336 11.60 155.43 -31.15
N GLY A 337 11.21 155.43 -32.43
CA GLY A 337 10.42 154.34 -33.02
C GLY A 337 11.18 153.01 -33.04
N PHE A 338 12.47 153.04 -33.37
CA PHE A 338 13.33 151.85 -33.34
C PHE A 338 13.59 151.34 -31.92
N ALA A 339 13.71 152.22 -30.92
CA ALA A 339 13.89 151.84 -29.53
C ALA A 339 12.67 151.06 -28.99
N VAL A 340 11.44 151.46 -29.37
CA VAL A 340 10.21 150.74 -28.99
C VAL A 340 10.17 149.35 -29.63
N VAL A 341 10.46 149.24 -30.93
CA VAL A 341 10.52 147.93 -31.62
C VAL A 341 11.61 147.05 -31.01
N ALA A 342 12.79 147.59 -30.73
CA ALA A 342 13.88 146.85 -30.09
C ALA A 342 13.50 146.36 -28.69
N SER A 343 12.79 147.16 -27.89
CA SER A 343 12.26 146.74 -26.59
C SER A 343 11.21 145.62 -26.71
N GLU A 344 10.32 145.70 -27.71
CA GLU A 344 9.29 144.68 -27.94
C GLU A 344 9.92 143.35 -28.42
N VAL A 345 10.88 143.41 -29.34
CA VAL A 345 11.65 142.23 -29.79
C VAL A 345 12.41 141.61 -28.62
N ARG A 346 12.98 142.44 -27.73
CA ARG A 346 13.68 141.96 -26.53
C ARG A 346 12.72 141.27 -25.56
N SER A 347 11.55 141.85 -25.33
CA SER A 347 10.49 141.26 -24.50
C SER A 347 10.02 139.91 -25.07
N LEU A 348 9.78 139.85 -26.38
CA LEU A 348 9.40 138.62 -27.08
C LEU A 348 10.49 137.55 -26.99
N ALA A 349 11.76 137.92 -27.19
CA ALA A 349 12.90 137.02 -27.05
C ALA A 349 13.02 136.47 -25.61
N GLY A 350 12.78 137.31 -24.60
CA GLY A 350 12.72 136.90 -23.20
C GLY A 350 11.61 135.88 -22.94
N ARG A 351 10.40 136.13 -23.44
CA ARG A 351 9.26 135.20 -23.36
C ARG A 351 9.53 133.88 -24.10
N SER A 352 10.20 133.93 -25.25
CA SER A 352 10.59 132.73 -26.00
C SER A 352 11.64 131.89 -25.23
N ALA A 353 12.61 132.53 -24.59
CA ALA A 353 13.61 131.83 -23.76
C ALA A 353 12.98 131.18 -22.53
N GLU A 354 12.04 131.87 -21.87
CA GLU A 354 11.29 131.31 -20.73
C GLU A 354 10.46 130.09 -21.13
N ALA A 355 9.68 130.20 -22.22
CA ALA A 355 8.92 129.08 -22.77
C ALA A 355 9.82 127.91 -23.21
N ALA A 356 10.97 128.19 -23.82
CA ALA A 356 11.94 127.16 -24.19
C ALA A 356 12.47 126.42 -22.95
N ARG A 357 12.78 127.11 -21.86
CA ARG A 357 13.21 126.46 -20.60
C ARG A 357 12.12 125.64 -19.94
N GLU A 358 10.88 126.11 -19.98
CA GLU A 358 9.73 125.37 -19.46
C GLU A 358 9.52 124.06 -20.25
N ILE A 359 9.54 124.14 -21.59
CA ILE A 359 9.46 122.95 -22.46
C ILE A 359 10.65 122.02 -22.20
N LYS A 360 11.87 122.55 -22.05
CA LYS A 360 13.06 121.74 -21.74
C LYS A 360 12.88 120.97 -20.43
N SER A 361 12.36 121.62 -19.39
CA SER A 361 12.07 120.97 -18.10
C SER A 361 11.06 119.83 -18.26
N LEU A 362 9.95 120.07 -18.97
CA LEU A 362 8.92 119.05 -19.25
C LEU A 362 9.47 117.86 -20.04
N ILE A 363 10.33 118.12 -21.02
CA ILE A 363 10.96 117.06 -21.82
C ILE A 363 11.95 116.26 -20.98
N THR A 364 12.77 116.90 -20.14
CA THR A 364 13.66 116.18 -19.20
C THR A 364 12.87 115.28 -18.26
N ALA A 365 11.79 115.80 -17.65
CA ALA A 365 10.93 114.99 -16.79
C ALA A 365 10.27 113.83 -17.55
N SER A 366 9.89 114.05 -18.82
CA SER A 366 9.34 112.98 -19.67
C SER A 366 10.38 111.91 -20.00
N VAL A 367 11.64 112.28 -20.25
CA VAL A 367 12.75 111.33 -20.46
C VAL A 367 12.96 110.47 -19.22
N GLU A 368 13.03 111.07 -18.04
CA GLU A 368 13.18 110.34 -16.77
C GLU A 368 12.03 109.35 -16.54
N GLN A 369 10.78 109.74 -16.81
CA GLN A 369 9.64 108.83 -16.69
C GLN A 369 9.68 107.68 -17.71
N VAL A 370 10.09 107.94 -18.95
CA VAL A 370 10.22 106.90 -19.98
C VAL A 370 11.36 105.94 -19.66
N GLU A 371 12.48 106.42 -19.12
CA GLU A 371 13.59 105.56 -18.66
C GLU A 371 13.15 104.65 -17.51
N ALA A 372 12.50 105.21 -16.48
CA ALA A 372 11.93 104.42 -15.38
C ALA A 372 10.89 103.39 -15.86
N GLY A 373 10.04 103.78 -16.82
CA GLY A 373 9.08 102.87 -17.46
C GLY A 373 9.75 101.75 -18.25
N THR A 374 10.85 102.07 -18.95
CA THR A 374 11.64 101.08 -19.71
C THR A 374 12.24 100.03 -18.79
N ASP A 375 12.79 100.45 -17.64
CA ASP A 375 13.35 99.53 -16.64
C ASP A 375 12.30 98.60 -16.04
N LEU A 376 11.11 99.12 -15.70
CA LEU A 376 10.00 98.32 -15.18
C LEU A 376 9.52 97.27 -16.20
N VAL A 377 9.36 97.68 -17.46
CA VAL A 377 8.91 96.79 -18.53
C VAL A 377 9.99 95.75 -18.87
N SER A 378 11.27 96.12 -18.85
CA SER A 378 12.40 95.19 -19.01
C SER A 378 12.41 94.11 -17.93
N ASN A 379 12.19 94.50 -16.66
CA ASN A 379 12.07 93.55 -15.56
C ASN A 379 10.86 92.63 -15.73
N ALA A 380 9.71 93.16 -16.16
CA ALA A 380 8.55 92.34 -16.48
C ALA A 380 8.86 91.31 -17.59
N GLY A 381 9.70 91.67 -18.57
CA GLY A 381 10.18 90.77 -19.63
C GLY A 381 10.99 89.61 -19.08
N LYS A 382 11.95 89.89 -18.19
CA LYS A 382 12.72 88.85 -17.48
C LYS A 382 11.83 87.92 -16.66
N THR A 383 10.83 88.45 -15.96
CA THR A 383 9.88 87.62 -15.21
C THR A 383 9.07 86.71 -16.13
N MET A 384 8.73 87.13 -17.35
CA MET A 384 8.09 86.24 -18.33
C MET A 384 9.02 85.10 -18.78
N GLU A 385 10.31 85.38 -18.98
CA GLU A 385 11.31 84.34 -19.30
C GLU A 385 11.45 83.32 -18.17
N GLU A 386 11.50 83.78 -16.92
CA GLU A 386 11.51 82.93 -15.72
C GLU A 386 10.25 82.05 -15.64
N ILE A 387 9.07 82.59 -15.95
CA ILE A 387 7.81 81.81 -15.99
C ILE A 387 7.90 80.72 -17.07
N VAL A 388 8.38 81.04 -18.27
CA VAL A 388 8.53 80.03 -19.35
C VAL A 388 9.49 78.92 -18.91
N ALA A 389 10.61 79.26 -18.27
CA ALA A 389 11.55 78.27 -17.76
C ALA A 389 10.94 77.38 -16.66
N ALA A 390 10.21 77.97 -15.70
CA ALA A 390 9.54 77.25 -14.62
C ALA A 390 8.45 76.31 -15.14
N VAL A 391 7.64 76.76 -16.11
CA VAL A 391 6.61 75.92 -16.75
C VAL A 391 7.25 74.77 -17.55
N GLY A 392 8.43 75.01 -18.14
CA GLY A 392 9.22 73.96 -18.77
C GLY A 392 9.65 72.86 -17.79
N GLN A 393 10.10 73.24 -16.59
CA GLN A 393 10.43 72.27 -15.53
C GLN A 393 9.19 71.49 -15.06
N VAL A 394 8.05 72.16 -14.87
CA VAL A 394 6.78 71.50 -14.53
C VAL A 394 6.38 70.49 -15.61
N SER A 395 6.53 70.83 -16.89
CA SER A 395 6.24 69.93 -18.01
C SER A 395 7.14 68.69 -17.99
N ALA A 396 8.42 68.84 -17.64
CA ALA A 396 9.35 67.71 -17.50
C ALA A 396 8.95 66.76 -16.38
N VAL A 397 8.54 67.28 -15.21
CA VAL A 397 8.04 66.47 -14.09
C VAL A 397 6.76 65.73 -14.48
N ILE A 398 5.84 66.38 -15.20
CA ILE A 398 4.61 65.74 -15.66
C ILE A 398 4.91 64.60 -16.67
N ALA A 399 5.91 64.78 -17.53
CA ALA A 399 6.35 63.73 -18.44
C ALA A 399 6.90 62.51 -17.68
N GLU A 400 7.69 62.73 -16.61
CA GLU A 400 8.18 61.67 -15.74
C GLU A 400 7.04 60.95 -15.01
N ILE A 401 6.06 61.69 -14.46
CA ILE A 401 4.86 61.12 -13.84
C ILE A 401 4.11 60.25 -14.85
N THR A 402 3.94 60.73 -16.08
CA THR A 402 3.25 59.99 -17.15
C THR A 402 3.96 58.67 -17.46
N SER A 403 5.29 58.71 -17.59
CA SER A 403 6.11 57.52 -17.81
C SER A 403 6.00 56.52 -16.66
N SER A 404 6.15 56.98 -15.42
CA SER A 404 6.03 56.14 -14.22
C SER A 404 4.63 55.54 -14.07
N THR A 405 3.59 56.31 -14.39
CA THR A 405 2.19 55.84 -14.34
C THR A 405 1.94 54.75 -15.40
N ALA A 406 2.56 54.86 -16.58
CA ALA A 406 2.49 53.81 -17.61
C ALA A 406 3.18 52.51 -17.18
N GLU A 407 4.35 52.60 -16.55
CA GLU A 407 5.05 51.45 -15.97
C GLU A 407 4.23 50.80 -14.84
N GLN A 408 3.65 51.60 -13.95
CA GLN A 408 2.76 51.12 -12.89
C GLN A 408 1.54 50.40 -13.46
N SER A 409 0.91 50.95 -14.50
CA SER A 409 -0.22 50.32 -15.18
C SER A 409 0.15 48.94 -15.74
N HIS A 410 1.32 48.83 -16.37
CA HIS A 410 1.84 47.55 -16.86
C HIS A 410 2.11 46.55 -15.72
N GLY A 411 2.74 47.01 -14.64
CA GLY A 411 3.00 46.19 -13.45
C GLY A 411 1.70 45.68 -12.81
N ILE A 412 0.68 46.53 -12.70
CA ILE A 412 -0.63 46.13 -12.18
C ILE A 412 -1.29 45.08 -13.08
N ALA A 413 -1.20 45.22 -14.42
CA ALA A 413 -1.75 44.23 -15.34
C ALA A 413 -1.10 42.84 -15.14
N GLN A 414 0.21 42.79 -14.93
CA GLN A 414 0.94 41.54 -14.64
C GLN A 414 0.53 40.94 -13.28
N VAL A 415 0.38 41.78 -12.25
CA VAL A 415 -0.12 41.32 -10.94
C VAL A 415 -1.53 40.76 -11.07
N ASN A 416 -2.41 41.41 -11.84
CA ASN A 416 -3.77 40.96 -12.07
C ASN A 416 -3.83 39.59 -12.77
N GLN A 417 -2.96 39.36 -13.77
CA GLN A 417 -2.82 38.04 -14.39
C GLN A 417 -2.37 36.97 -13.38
N THR A 418 -1.44 37.31 -12.49
CA THR A 418 -0.95 36.40 -11.45
C THR A 418 -2.04 36.06 -10.43
N VAL A 419 -2.85 37.05 -10.04
CA VAL A 419 -4.01 36.84 -9.16
C VAL A 419 -5.04 35.91 -9.83
N GLY A 420 -5.27 36.04 -11.13
CA GLY A 420 -6.13 35.11 -11.88
C GLY A 420 -5.60 33.67 -11.89
N GLN A 421 -4.28 33.48 -11.98
CA GLN A 421 -3.67 32.14 -11.87
C GLN A 421 -3.80 31.57 -10.46
N LEU A 422 -3.61 32.39 -9.42
CA LEU A 422 -3.81 31.99 -8.04
C LEU A 422 -5.27 31.61 -7.74
N ASP A 423 -6.24 32.32 -8.32
CA ASP A 423 -7.65 31.97 -8.21
C ASP A 423 -7.94 30.60 -8.85
N GLN A 424 -7.42 30.35 -10.06
CA GLN A 424 -7.55 29.05 -10.71
C GLN A 424 -6.93 27.91 -9.88
N MET A 425 -5.74 28.12 -9.32
CA MET A 425 -5.10 27.16 -8.43
C MET A 425 -5.90 26.94 -7.14
N THR A 426 -6.52 28.00 -6.59
CA THR A 426 -7.35 27.91 -5.39
C THR A 426 -8.61 27.08 -5.66
N GLN A 427 -9.24 27.25 -6.82
CA GLN A 427 -10.37 26.41 -7.25
C GLN A 427 -9.96 24.96 -7.47
N GLN A 428 -8.78 24.71 -8.06
CA GLN A 428 -8.24 23.36 -8.19
C GLN A 428 -7.95 22.73 -6.83
N ASN A 429 -7.41 23.48 -5.88
CA ASN A 429 -7.19 23.01 -4.51
C ASN A 429 -8.51 22.62 -3.84
N ALA A 430 -9.57 23.43 -4.00
CA ALA A 430 -10.88 23.09 -3.47
C ALA A 430 -11.42 21.77 -4.05
N ALA A 431 -11.31 21.58 -5.37
CA ALA A 431 -11.69 20.33 -6.02
C ALA A 431 -10.83 19.13 -5.55
N MET A 432 -9.52 19.32 -5.39
CA MET A 432 -8.62 18.28 -4.88
C MET A 432 -8.93 17.92 -3.43
N VAL A 433 -9.29 18.89 -2.59
CA VAL A 433 -9.71 18.67 -1.21
C VAL A 433 -10.97 17.81 -1.16
N GLU A 434 -11.99 18.12 -1.97
CA GLU A 434 -13.19 17.29 -2.07
C GLU A 434 -12.88 15.86 -2.52
N GLN A 435 -12.04 15.71 -3.56
CA GLN A 435 -11.62 14.40 -4.05
C GLN A 435 -10.84 13.61 -3.00
N ALA A 436 -9.91 14.26 -2.30
CA ALA A 436 -9.10 13.63 -1.27
C ALA A 436 -9.94 13.25 -0.04
N ALA A 437 -10.93 14.07 0.34
CA ALA A 437 -11.86 13.75 1.41
C ALA A 437 -12.72 12.52 1.05
N ALA A 438 -13.23 12.47 -0.19
CA ALA A 438 -13.96 11.30 -0.68
C ALA A 438 -13.09 10.03 -0.71
N ALA A 439 -11.83 10.15 -1.14
CA ALA A 439 -10.88 9.03 -1.15
C ALA A 439 -10.55 8.54 0.27
N ALA A 440 -10.30 9.45 1.21
CA ALA A 440 -10.06 9.11 2.61
C ALA A 440 -11.26 8.42 3.26
N SER A 441 -12.48 8.91 3.00
CA SER A 441 -13.72 8.24 3.44
C SER A 441 -13.84 6.84 2.86
N SER A 442 -13.57 6.66 1.55
CA SER A 442 -13.62 5.35 0.91
C SER A 442 -12.59 4.37 1.47
N LEU A 443 -11.38 4.85 1.81
CA LEU A 443 -10.34 4.03 2.44
C LEU A 443 -10.75 3.61 3.85
N LYS A 444 -11.35 4.53 4.63
CA LYS A 444 -11.91 4.24 5.95
C LYS A 444 -13.00 3.18 5.87
N ASP A 445 -13.98 3.34 4.95
CA ASP A 445 -15.05 2.37 4.76
C ASP A 445 -14.51 0.98 4.36
N GLN A 446 -13.48 0.95 3.51
CA GLN A 446 -12.83 -0.31 3.09
C GLN A 446 -12.08 -0.96 4.26
N ALA A 447 -11.42 -0.16 5.11
CA ALA A 447 -10.76 -0.64 6.31
C ALA A 447 -11.78 -1.18 7.32
N ASP A 448 -12.89 -0.47 7.56
CA ASP A 448 -13.94 -0.94 8.47
C ASP A 448 -14.54 -2.27 7.99
N ARG A 449 -14.79 -2.42 6.69
CA ARG A 449 -15.22 -3.72 6.10
C ARG A 449 -14.20 -4.83 6.27
N LEU A 450 -12.92 -4.56 6.07
CA LEU A 450 -11.85 -5.54 6.29
C LEU A 450 -11.77 -5.93 7.77
N SER A 451 -11.90 -4.96 8.68
CA SER A 451 -11.91 -5.18 10.11
C SER A 451 -13.09 -6.06 10.53
N GLU A 452 -14.28 -5.83 9.97
CA GLU A 452 -15.47 -6.66 10.19
C GLU A 452 -15.24 -8.11 9.74
N VAL A 453 -14.73 -8.32 8.52
CA VAL A 453 -14.43 -9.67 8.00
C VAL A 453 -13.40 -10.39 8.87
N VAL A 454 -12.33 -9.69 9.25
CA VAL A 454 -11.23 -10.23 10.07
C VAL A 454 -11.69 -10.49 11.50
N SER A 455 -12.65 -9.72 12.03
CA SER A 455 -13.21 -9.90 13.38
C SER A 455 -13.97 -11.22 13.56
N THR A 456 -14.39 -11.86 12.47
CA THR A 456 -14.97 -13.20 12.49
C THR A 456 -13.95 -14.25 12.95
N PHE A 457 -12.65 -13.99 12.76
CA PHE A 457 -11.57 -14.86 13.18
C PHE A 457 -11.08 -14.49 14.59
N GLN A 458 -11.15 -15.47 15.51
CA GLN A 458 -10.64 -15.35 16.87
C GLN A 458 -9.18 -15.79 16.90
N VAL A 459 -8.27 -14.88 17.20
CA VAL A 459 -6.83 -15.15 17.32
C VAL A 459 -6.35 -15.00 18.76
N THR A 460 -5.43 -15.87 19.18
CA THR A 460 -4.80 -15.77 20.49
C THR A 460 -3.95 -14.50 20.54
N GLY A 461 -4.32 -13.59 21.44
CA GLY A 461 -3.65 -12.29 21.60
C GLY A 461 -4.37 -11.13 20.92
N THR A 462 -5.49 -10.71 21.50
CA THR A 462 -5.89 -9.29 21.60
C THR A 462 -6.97 -9.10 22.69
N GLY A 463 -6.85 -9.82 23.80
CA GLY A 463 -7.70 -9.64 24.98
C GLY A 463 -6.94 -8.94 26.09
N LEU A 464 -6.62 -7.65 25.96
CA LEU A 464 -6.19 -6.79 27.09
C LEU A 464 -6.16 -5.27 26.84
N ARG A 465 -6.99 -4.72 25.92
CA ARG A 465 -7.11 -3.25 25.77
C ARG A 465 -8.54 -2.67 25.83
N ALA A 466 -9.54 -3.47 26.19
CA ALA A 466 -10.94 -3.01 26.30
C ALA A 466 -11.47 -2.88 27.75
N LEU A 467 -10.59 -2.75 28.74
CA LEU A 467 -10.95 -2.45 30.14
C LEU A 467 -10.07 -1.31 30.67
N GLY A 468 -10.42 -0.08 30.30
CA GLY A 468 -9.74 1.09 30.84
C GLY A 468 -9.88 2.38 30.04
N MET A 469 -11.11 2.80 29.72
CA MET A 469 -11.48 4.21 29.58
C MET A 469 -13.01 4.29 29.65
N ARG A 470 -13.51 4.57 30.85
CA ARG A 470 -14.81 5.17 31.09
C ARG A 470 -14.56 6.62 31.47
#